data_AF-A0AAV7TIS9-F1
#
_entry.id   AF-A0AAV7TIS9-F1
#
_cell.length_a   1.000
_cell.length_b   1.000
_cell.length_c   1.000
_cell.angle_alpha   90.00
_cell.angle_beta   90.00
_cell.angle_gamma   90.00
#
_symmetry.space_group_name_H-M   'P 1'
#
loop_
_entity.id
_entity.type
_entity.pdbx_description
1 polymer ?
#
loop_
_entity_poly.entity_id
_entity_poly.type
_entity_poly.pdbx_seq_one_letter_code
_entity_poly.pdbx_strand_id
1 'polypeptide(L)'
;MLQWVWEELRKRAGVPLLYAPSLPLLHNPFLPCVADGIASHLIDKMHLHTFADLFPNGKFIPPPASEEGGTVPFSELFLYHRLRAACRTLFDSFPDAPPVFTALEAVVSSPSPRKLVTRIYRHMQNMAPEVTPKSMLYWNEKLQPEITEEQWEFCCGQLAELSPNYKLRLIHFKYLHRFYRTLISLRKMGLRETDECWRCGSASASFLHIAWSCPRLKGYWSQIFVSVNQIVGRSDVPSPLLGLLGYVKDTPPTVRRLHALLLLFAKRRVGNHLG
;
A
#
# COMPACT_ATOMS: atom_id res chain seq x y z
N MET A 1 -1.49 8.30 -10.39
CA MET A 1 -1.35 7.12 -9.50
C MET A 1 -0.23 7.29 -8.47
N LEU A 2 0.97 7.77 -8.86
CA LEU A 2 2.08 7.98 -7.91
C LEU A 2 1.81 9.07 -6.87
N GLN A 3 1.22 10.22 -7.25
CA GLN A 3 0.90 11.32 -6.32
C GLN A 3 0.03 10.90 -5.12
N TRP A 4 -1.04 10.15 -5.36
CA TRP A 4 -1.93 9.68 -4.29
C TRP A 4 -1.22 8.77 -3.27
N VAL A 5 -0.33 7.89 -3.74
CA VAL A 5 0.47 7.02 -2.86
C VAL A 5 1.38 7.86 -1.96
N TRP A 6 1.99 8.91 -2.50
CA TRP A 6 2.85 9.83 -1.73
C TRP A 6 2.05 10.66 -0.72
N GLU A 7 0.86 11.12 -1.06
CA GLU A 7 -0.03 11.82 -0.13
C GLU A 7 -0.45 10.93 1.04
N GLU A 8 -0.84 9.68 0.77
CA GLU A 8 -1.23 8.72 1.81
C GLU A 8 -0.05 8.37 2.73
N LEU A 9 1.17 8.28 2.19
CA LEU A 9 2.37 8.05 3.00
C LEU A 9 2.69 9.23 3.92
N ARG A 10 2.59 10.47 3.41
CA ARG A 10 2.83 11.68 4.21
C ARG A 10 1.82 11.82 5.35
N LYS A 11 0.53 11.57 5.07
CA LYS A 11 -0.52 11.54 6.09
C LYS A 11 -0.19 10.58 7.23
N ARG A 12 0.29 9.36 6.89
CA ARG A 12 0.66 8.35 7.90
C ARG A 12 1.91 8.69 8.68
N ALA A 13 2.86 9.42 8.08
CA ALA A 13 4.06 9.87 8.75
C ALA A 13 3.82 11.09 9.68
N GLY A 14 2.60 11.64 9.74
CA GLY A 14 2.29 12.87 10.49
C GLY A 14 3.00 14.09 9.91
N VAL A 15 3.44 14.00 8.65
CA VAL A 15 4.22 15.05 7.98
C VAL A 15 3.21 16.00 7.36
N PRO A 16 3.27 17.31 7.65
CA PRO A 16 2.40 18.28 7.00
C PRO A 16 2.55 18.16 5.47
N LEU A 17 1.52 18.53 4.70
CA LEU A 17 1.49 18.53 3.22
C LEU A 17 2.45 19.56 2.59
N LEU A 18 3.57 19.81 3.24
CA LEU A 18 4.63 20.66 2.75
C LEU A 18 5.40 19.87 1.67
N TYR A 19 5.07 20.23 0.44
CA TYR A 19 5.89 20.23 -0.78
C TYR A 19 7.28 19.57 -0.71
N ALA A 20 7.52 18.61 -1.63
CA ALA A 20 8.85 18.04 -1.85
C ALA A 20 9.74 19.01 -2.66
N PRO A 21 11.04 19.10 -2.38
CA PRO A 21 11.99 19.82 -3.24
C PRO A 21 12.04 19.24 -4.67
N SER A 22 11.81 17.93 -4.83
CA SER A 22 11.78 17.23 -6.11
C SER A 22 10.48 17.37 -6.89
N LEU A 23 9.51 18.12 -6.37
CA LEU A 23 8.23 18.33 -7.05
C LEU A 23 8.44 19.23 -8.28
N PRO A 24 7.93 18.85 -9.46
CA PRO A 24 8.09 19.68 -10.65
C PRO A 24 7.31 21.00 -10.49
N LEU A 25 7.82 22.10 -11.06
CA LEU A 25 7.08 23.36 -11.10
C LEU A 25 5.99 23.35 -12.17
N LEU A 26 6.25 22.71 -13.32
CA LEU A 26 5.31 22.57 -14.42
C LEU A 26 4.19 21.58 -14.09
N HIS A 27 2.97 21.90 -14.53
CA HIS A 27 1.77 21.08 -14.31
C HIS A 27 1.50 20.76 -12.82
N ASN A 28 1.96 21.64 -11.93
CA ASN A 28 1.78 21.47 -10.52
C ASN A 28 0.43 22.05 -10.07
N PRO A 29 -0.48 21.24 -9.49
CA PRO A 29 -1.80 21.73 -9.07
C PRO A 29 -1.72 22.82 -7.98
N PHE A 30 -0.60 22.90 -7.27
CA PHE A 30 -0.36 23.92 -6.26
C PHE A 30 0.28 25.21 -6.80
N LEU A 31 0.76 25.19 -8.04
CA LEU A 31 1.24 26.35 -8.79
C LEU A 31 0.43 26.51 -10.08
N PRO A 32 -0.89 26.79 -9.99
CA PRO A 32 -1.70 27.06 -11.18
C PRO A 32 -1.16 28.26 -11.97
N CYS A 33 -0.36 29.12 -11.33
CA CYS A 33 0.30 30.24 -11.97
C CYS A 33 1.35 29.86 -13.02
N VAL A 34 1.72 28.58 -13.12
CA VAL A 34 2.76 28.05 -14.02
C VAL A 34 2.16 27.19 -15.13
N ALA A 35 0.84 27.02 -15.17
CA ALA A 35 0.15 26.17 -16.16
C ALA A 35 0.11 26.76 -17.58
N ASP A 36 0.46 28.04 -17.75
CA ASP A 36 0.41 28.76 -19.03
C ASP A 36 1.62 28.39 -19.93
N GLY A 37 1.42 28.16 -21.23
CA GLY A 37 2.50 27.75 -22.16
C GLY A 37 3.65 28.75 -22.34
N ILE A 38 3.47 30.01 -21.94
CA ILE A 38 4.54 31.02 -21.90
C ILE A 38 5.43 30.82 -20.65
N ALA A 39 4.83 30.43 -19.52
CA ALA A 39 5.55 30.18 -18.28
C ALA A 39 6.44 28.93 -18.38
N SER A 40 6.02 27.91 -19.15
CA SER A 40 6.84 26.71 -19.36
C SER A 40 8.14 27.00 -20.11
N HIS A 41 8.07 27.75 -21.22
CA HIS A 41 9.26 28.14 -21.98
C HIS A 41 10.22 29.00 -21.14
N LEU A 42 9.69 29.89 -20.30
CA LEU A 42 10.51 30.73 -19.42
C LEU A 42 11.15 29.94 -18.28
N ILE A 43 10.44 28.95 -17.73
CA ILE A 43 11.00 28.04 -16.72
C ILE A 43 12.14 27.20 -17.28
N ASP A 44 11.98 26.69 -18.51
CA ASP A 44 13.03 25.93 -19.16
C ASP A 44 14.25 26.82 -19.47
N LYS A 45 14.02 28.07 -19.89
CA LYS A 45 15.09 29.07 -20.10
C LYS A 45 15.82 29.42 -18.79
N MET A 46 15.12 29.46 -17.67
CA MET A 46 15.68 29.79 -16.34
C MET A 46 16.20 28.56 -15.58
N HIS A 47 16.13 27.37 -16.16
CA HIS A 47 16.50 26.09 -15.52
C HIS A 47 15.76 25.80 -14.19
N LEU A 48 14.52 26.25 -14.05
CA LEU A 48 13.72 26.11 -12.82
C LEU A 48 12.77 24.90 -12.90
N HIS A 49 13.30 23.68 -12.92
CA HIS A 49 12.44 22.50 -13.16
C HIS A 49 11.69 22.03 -11.91
N THR A 50 12.26 22.26 -10.73
CA THR A 50 11.78 21.75 -9.44
C THR A 50 11.68 22.83 -8.37
N PHE A 51 10.97 22.54 -7.28
CA PHE A 51 10.93 23.42 -6.11
C PHE A 51 12.32 23.63 -5.48
N ALA A 52 13.23 22.66 -5.56
CA ALA A 52 14.61 22.81 -5.09
C ALA A 52 15.35 23.93 -5.83
N ASP A 53 15.08 24.09 -7.13
CA ASP A 53 15.74 25.08 -7.98
C ASP A 53 15.31 26.53 -7.62
N LEU A 54 14.15 26.70 -6.96
CA LEU A 54 13.72 27.99 -6.40
C LEU A 54 14.50 28.37 -5.13
N PHE A 55 15.21 27.43 -4.51
CA PHE A 55 15.93 27.62 -3.25
C PHE A 55 17.36 27.04 -3.28
N PRO A 56 18.24 27.48 -4.21
CA PRO A 56 19.55 26.85 -4.43
C PRO A 56 20.48 26.86 -3.20
N ASN A 57 20.33 27.84 -2.31
CA ASN A 57 21.09 27.96 -1.05
C ASN A 57 20.18 28.03 0.18
N GLY A 58 19.01 27.39 0.11
CA GLY A 58 18.01 27.47 1.18
C GLY A 58 17.33 28.84 1.29
N LYS A 59 17.45 29.69 0.26
CA LYS A 59 16.78 31.00 0.15
C LYS A 59 16.18 31.16 -1.23
N PHE A 60 15.01 31.80 -1.28
CA PHE A 60 14.31 32.04 -2.53
C PHE A 60 15.19 32.83 -3.51
N ILE A 61 15.16 32.44 -4.79
CA ILE A 61 15.93 33.09 -5.86
C ILE A 61 15.75 34.62 -5.86
N PRO A 62 16.82 35.40 -6.11
CA PRO A 62 16.70 36.83 -6.32
C PRO A 62 15.93 37.12 -7.62
N PRO A 63 15.41 38.35 -7.81
CA PRO A 63 14.81 38.74 -9.07
C PRO A 63 15.81 38.53 -10.23
N PRO A 64 15.34 38.11 -11.42
CA PRO A 64 16.20 37.94 -12.57
C PRO A 64 16.97 39.24 -12.84
N ALA A 65 18.27 39.13 -13.13
CA ALA A 65 19.16 40.23 -13.46
C ALA A 65 19.81 39.95 -14.82
N SER A 66 19.99 40.98 -15.65
CA SER A 66 20.70 40.85 -16.93
C SER A 66 22.21 40.84 -16.70
N GLU A 67 22.91 39.90 -17.32
CA GLU A 67 24.37 39.74 -17.20
C GLU A 67 25.16 40.90 -17.84
N GLU A 68 24.52 41.73 -18.68
CA GLU A 68 25.18 42.79 -19.47
C GLU A 68 24.45 44.15 -19.40
N GLY A 69 23.88 44.52 -18.25
CA GLY A 69 23.27 45.85 -18.05
C GLY A 69 22.01 46.12 -18.88
N GLY A 70 21.42 45.08 -19.49
CA GLY A 70 20.16 45.17 -20.22
C GLY A 70 18.92 45.14 -19.32
N THR A 71 17.79 45.62 -19.84
CA THR A 71 16.49 45.50 -19.17
C THR A 71 15.97 44.07 -19.23
N VAL A 72 15.60 43.50 -18.08
CA VAL A 72 14.99 42.17 -18.01
C VAL A 72 13.59 42.19 -18.66
N PRO A 73 13.24 41.20 -19.49
CA PRO A 73 11.91 41.12 -20.09
C PRO A 73 10.80 41.12 -19.03
N PHE A 74 9.74 41.88 -19.30
CA PHE A 74 8.57 41.99 -18.40
C PHE A 74 7.97 40.62 -18.06
N SER A 75 7.98 39.68 -19.01
CA SER A 75 7.46 38.31 -18.82
C SER A 75 8.23 37.50 -17.78
N GLU A 76 9.56 37.67 -17.71
CA GLU A 76 10.43 36.99 -16.73
C GLU A 76 10.22 37.56 -15.32
N LEU A 77 10.13 38.89 -15.22
CA LEU A 77 9.79 39.57 -13.96
C LEU A 77 8.38 39.21 -13.47
N PHE A 78 7.41 39.14 -14.37
CA PHE A 78 6.03 38.78 -14.04
C PHE A 78 5.94 37.33 -13.52
N LEU A 79 6.63 36.38 -14.18
CA LEU A 79 6.73 35.00 -13.72
C LEU A 79 7.39 34.92 -12.33
N TYR A 80 8.51 35.65 -12.13
CA TYR A 80 9.19 35.74 -10.84
C TYR A 80 8.24 36.19 -9.72
N HIS A 81 7.49 37.28 -9.94
CA HIS A 81 6.56 37.80 -8.94
C HIS A 81 5.41 36.83 -8.65
N ARG A 82 4.88 36.11 -9.66
CA ARG A 82 3.86 35.08 -9.46
C ARG A 82 4.38 33.91 -8.63
N LEU A 83 5.57 33.41 -8.94
CA LEU A 83 6.23 32.34 -8.17
C LEU A 83 6.48 32.79 -6.73
N ARG A 84 7.00 34.01 -6.54
CA ARG A 84 7.23 34.59 -5.21
C ARG A 84 5.94 34.72 -4.41
N ALA A 85 4.87 35.22 -5.02
CA ALA A 85 3.57 35.34 -4.36
C ALA A 85 3.01 33.97 -3.96
N ALA A 86 3.10 32.98 -4.86
CA ALA A 86 2.68 31.62 -4.56
C ALA A 86 3.50 31.01 -3.40
N CYS A 87 4.83 31.08 -3.44
CA CYS A 87 5.68 30.58 -2.37
C CYS A 87 5.40 31.25 -1.01
N ARG A 88 5.08 32.55 -1.00
CA ARG A 88 4.65 33.26 0.23
C ARG A 88 3.35 32.73 0.81
N THR A 89 2.42 32.31 -0.03
CA THR A 89 1.15 31.71 0.42
C THR A 89 1.30 30.25 0.84
N LEU A 90 2.30 29.56 0.28
CA LEU A 90 2.51 28.12 0.48
C LEU A 90 3.45 27.81 1.65
N PHE A 91 4.35 28.72 2.00
CA PHE A 91 5.40 28.50 3.00
C PHE A 91 5.40 29.61 4.06
N ASP A 92 5.16 29.22 5.32
CA ASP A 92 5.23 30.14 6.46
C ASP A 92 6.67 30.64 6.74
N SER A 93 7.68 29.90 6.31
CA SER A 93 9.11 30.20 6.51
C SER A 93 9.72 31.10 5.43
N PHE A 94 8.94 31.61 4.47
CA PHE A 94 9.44 32.43 3.38
C PHE A 94 10.15 33.70 3.91
N PRO A 95 11.35 34.07 3.43
CA PRO A 95 12.02 33.64 2.19
C PRO A 95 12.97 32.44 2.34
N ASP A 96 13.12 31.91 3.54
CA ASP A 96 13.95 30.74 3.78
C ASP A 96 13.23 29.48 3.30
N ALA A 97 14.01 28.54 2.78
CA ALA A 97 13.49 27.27 2.32
C ALA A 97 12.74 26.57 3.46
N PRO A 98 11.57 25.98 3.18
CA PRO A 98 10.89 25.18 4.18
C PRO A 98 11.82 24.05 4.62
N PRO A 99 11.73 23.60 5.89
CA PRO A 99 12.59 22.53 6.40
C PRO A 99 12.52 21.32 5.47
N VAL A 100 13.68 20.86 4.97
CA VAL A 100 13.78 19.75 4.01
C VAL A 100 13.02 18.53 4.54
N PHE A 101 12.07 18.03 3.74
CA PHE A 101 11.05 17.07 4.20
C PHE A 101 11.55 15.63 4.27
N THR A 102 11.46 15.05 5.47
CA THR A 102 11.49 13.61 5.79
C THR A 102 12.70 12.78 5.32
N ALA A 103 13.13 11.84 6.16
CA ALA A 103 14.13 10.84 5.80
C ALA A 103 13.76 10.02 4.54
N LEU A 104 12.50 10.04 4.09
CA LEU A 104 12.04 9.43 2.85
C LEU A 104 12.53 10.17 1.61
N GLU A 105 12.46 11.50 1.58
CA GLU A 105 12.91 12.28 0.41
C GLU A 105 14.43 12.28 0.31
N ALA A 106 15.14 12.29 1.45
CA ALA A 106 16.58 12.05 1.50
C ALA A 106 16.97 10.67 0.92
N VAL A 107 16.12 9.64 1.13
CA VAL A 107 16.33 8.31 0.54
C VAL A 107 16.07 8.31 -0.97
N VAL A 108 15.04 9.03 -1.45
CA VAL A 108 14.66 9.10 -2.87
C VAL A 108 15.63 9.95 -3.70
N SER A 109 16.07 11.08 -3.17
CA SER A 109 17.02 12.01 -3.82
C SER A 109 18.49 11.56 -3.72
N SER A 110 18.75 10.40 -3.11
CA SER A 110 20.09 9.86 -2.95
C SER A 110 20.69 9.50 -4.31
N PRO A 111 21.92 9.95 -4.63
CA PRO A 111 22.55 9.75 -5.94
C PRO A 111 22.90 8.28 -6.23
N SER A 112 22.79 7.39 -5.23
CA SER A 112 23.03 5.96 -5.40
C SER A 112 21.71 5.18 -5.48
N PRO A 113 21.37 4.64 -6.66
CA PRO A 113 20.14 3.85 -6.84
C PRO A 113 20.24 2.44 -6.21
N ARG A 114 21.37 2.08 -5.59
CA ARG A 114 21.55 0.74 -5.01
C ARG A 114 20.52 0.49 -3.91
N LYS A 115 19.73 -0.57 -4.11
CA LYS A 115 18.71 -1.03 -3.15
C LYS A 115 17.68 0.06 -2.78
N LEU A 116 17.41 1.03 -3.67
CA LEU A 116 16.48 2.13 -3.42
C LEU A 116 15.12 1.62 -2.92
N VAL A 117 14.55 0.62 -3.59
CA VAL A 117 13.29 -0.03 -3.19
C VAL A 117 13.37 -0.58 -1.77
N THR A 118 14.45 -1.27 -1.41
CA THR A 118 14.65 -1.81 -0.06
C THR A 118 14.80 -0.70 0.98
N ARG A 119 15.49 0.39 0.65
CA ARG A 119 15.67 1.55 1.53
C ARG A 119 14.33 2.25 1.79
N ILE A 120 13.55 2.49 0.75
CA ILE A 120 12.18 3.04 0.85
C ILE A 120 11.32 2.11 1.70
N TYR A 121 11.34 0.81 1.42
CA TYR A 121 10.55 -0.18 2.16
C TYR A 121 10.90 -0.21 3.65
N ARG A 122 12.18 -0.25 4.02
CA ARG A 122 12.59 -0.18 5.45
C ARG A 122 12.17 1.12 6.10
N HIS A 123 12.29 2.23 5.38
CA HIS A 123 11.89 3.53 5.92
C HIS A 123 10.38 3.58 6.17
N MET A 124 9.57 3.03 5.25
CA MET A 124 8.13 2.87 5.44
C MET A 124 7.80 1.93 6.59
N GLN A 125 8.54 0.84 6.78
CA GLN A 125 8.36 -0.07 7.92
C GLN A 125 8.64 0.62 9.25
N ASN A 126 9.74 1.38 9.34
CA ASN A 126 10.11 2.09 10.58
C ASN A 126 9.15 3.24 10.92
N MET A 127 8.45 3.81 9.93
CA MET A 127 7.42 4.82 10.14
C MET A 127 6.04 4.23 10.41
N ALA A 128 5.84 2.93 10.14
CA ALA A 128 4.55 2.30 10.38
C ALA A 128 4.38 2.10 11.90
N PRO A 129 3.29 2.62 12.51
CA PRO A 129 3.02 2.32 13.90
C PRO A 129 2.81 0.81 14.07
N GLU A 130 3.21 0.26 15.22
CA GLU A 130 2.88 -1.12 15.64
C GLU A 130 1.37 -1.21 15.87
N VAL A 131 0.62 -1.40 14.78
CA VAL A 131 -0.82 -1.53 14.80
C VAL A 131 -1.15 -2.98 14.48
N THR A 132 -1.91 -3.61 15.37
CA THR A 132 -2.51 -4.92 15.11
C THR A 132 -3.14 -4.90 13.72
N PRO A 133 -2.69 -5.76 12.79
CA PRO A 133 -3.16 -5.68 11.41
C PRO A 133 -4.69 -5.75 11.38
N LYS A 134 -5.34 -4.87 10.60
CA LYS A 134 -6.81 -4.92 10.38
C LYS A 134 -7.31 -6.31 9.94
N SER A 135 -6.40 -7.14 9.43
CA SER A 135 -6.67 -8.55 9.12
C SER A 135 -6.80 -9.39 10.38
N MET A 136 -5.88 -9.27 11.34
CA MET A 136 -5.92 -9.97 12.63
C MET A 136 -7.16 -9.58 13.43
N LEU A 137 -7.48 -8.29 13.52
CA LEU A 137 -8.70 -7.81 14.22
C LEU A 137 -9.98 -8.46 13.65
N TYR A 138 -10.09 -8.56 12.33
CA TYR A 138 -11.23 -9.24 11.70
C TYR A 138 -11.28 -10.72 12.06
N TRP A 139 -10.14 -11.40 12.07
CA TRP A 139 -10.12 -12.82 12.38
C TRP A 139 -10.46 -13.09 13.85
N ASN A 140 -10.01 -12.24 14.77
CA ASN A 140 -10.40 -12.30 16.18
C ASN A 140 -11.91 -12.04 16.37
N GLU A 141 -12.49 -11.09 15.62
CA GLU A 141 -13.94 -10.85 15.66
C GLU A 141 -14.77 -12.05 15.15
N LYS A 142 -14.24 -12.79 14.16
CA LYS A 142 -15.00 -13.85 13.47
C LYS A 142 -14.70 -15.26 13.94
N LEU A 143 -13.58 -15.49 14.61
CA LEU A 143 -13.15 -16.80 15.08
C LEU A 143 -13.18 -16.84 16.60
N GLN A 144 -13.65 -17.97 17.13
CA GLN A 144 -13.61 -18.27 18.55
C GLN A 144 -12.92 -19.62 18.74
N PRO A 145 -11.92 -19.74 19.64
CA PRO A 145 -11.31 -18.65 20.43
C PRO A 145 -10.53 -17.64 19.56
N GLU A 146 -10.20 -16.49 20.12
CA GLU A 146 -9.38 -15.46 19.46
C GLU A 146 -8.00 -16.00 19.07
N ILE A 147 -7.44 -15.47 17.98
CA ILE A 147 -6.10 -15.83 17.52
C ILE A 147 -5.08 -15.09 18.38
N THR A 148 -4.14 -15.84 18.97
CA THR A 148 -3.02 -15.24 19.70
C THR A 148 -2.01 -14.60 18.74
N GLU A 149 -1.21 -13.66 19.23
CA GLU A 149 -0.17 -13.03 18.42
C GLU A 149 0.83 -14.06 17.86
N GLU A 150 1.24 -15.03 18.66
CA GLU A 150 2.11 -16.14 18.24
C GLU A 150 1.48 -16.96 17.09
N GLN A 151 0.18 -17.24 17.17
CA GLN A 151 -0.54 -17.95 16.11
C GLN A 151 -0.59 -17.12 14.83
N TRP A 152 -0.80 -15.82 14.96
CA TRP A 152 -0.84 -14.89 13.83
C TRP A 152 0.51 -14.77 13.14
N GLU A 153 1.59 -14.58 13.91
CA GLU A 153 2.96 -14.55 13.41
C GLU A 153 3.34 -15.87 12.74
N PHE A 154 2.96 -17.01 13.31
CA PHE A 154 3.15 -18.32 12.70
C PHE A 154 2.46 -18.41 11.33
N CYS A 155 1.19 -17.98 11.24
CA CYS A 155 0.46 -17.98 9.97
C CYS A 155 1.13 -17.07 8.92
N CYS A 156 1.64 -15.91 9.34
CA CYS A 156 2.34 -14.99 8.47
C CYS A 156 3.70 -15.54 8.02
N GLY A 157 4.49 -16.10 8.94
CA GLY A 157 5.84 -16.62 8.69
C GLY A 157 5.86 -17.83 7.75
N GLN A 158 4.83 -18.68 7.82
CA GLN A 158 4.71 -19.84 6.93
C GLN A 158 4.73 -19.43 5.44
N LEU A 159 4.27 -18.24 5.06
CA LEU A 159 4.30 -17.76 3.67
C LEU A 159 5.66 -17.90 2.98
N ALA A 160 6.77 -17.77 3.72
CA ALA A 160 8.11 -17.93 3.16
C ALA A 160 8.49 -19.41 2.95
N GLU A 161 8.00 -20.30 3.81
CA GLU A 161 8.38 -21.72 3.85
C GLU A 161 7.48 -22.62 3.01
N LEU A 162 6.25 -22.19 2.69
CA LEU A 162 5.23 -23.02 2.05
C LEU A 162 5.65 -23.54 0.67
N SER A 163 6.05 -22.64 -0.23
CA SER A 163 6.34 -23.01 -1.62
C SER A 163 7.25 -21.98 -2.30
N PRO A 164 8.19 -22.39 -3.17
CA PRO A 164 8.88 -21.46 -4.07
C PRO A 164 7.92 -20.81 -5.08
N ASN A 165 6.73 -21.39 -5.29
CA ASN A 165 5.74 -20.85 -6.22
C ASN A 165 5.04 -19.62 -5.63
N TYR A 166 5.37 -18.44 -6.18
CA TYR A 166 4.78 -17.18 -5.75
C TYR A 166 3.24 -17.15 -5.88
N LYS A 167 2.64 -17.89 -6.82
CA LYS A 167 1.18 -17.94 -7.00
C LYS A 167 0.51 -18.61 -5.80
N LEU A 168 1.10 -19.67 -5.27
CA LEU A 168 0.59 -20.35 -4.07
C LEU A 168 0.76 -19.49 -2.82
N ARG A 169 1.91 -18.82 -2.68
CA ARG A 169 2.14 -17.84 -1.60
C ARG A 169 1.13 -16.69 -1.66
N LEU A 170 0.86 -16.17 -2.86
CA LEU A 170 -0.11 -15.12 -3.08
C LEU A 170 -1.53 -15.56 -2.71
N ILE A 171 -1.92 -16.81 -3.04
CA ILE A 171 -3.22 -17.34 -2.61
C ILE A 171 -3.32 -17.30 -1.10
N HIS A 172 -2.32 -17.83 -0.38
CA HIS A 172 -2.36 -17.82 1.09
C HIS A 172 -2.44 -16.40 1.66
N PHE A 173 -1.62 -15.50 1.13
CA PHE A 173 -1.60 -14.08 1.51
C PHE A 173 -2.97 -13.44 1.30
N LYS A 174 -3.65 -13.73 0.18
CA LYS A 174 -4.99 -13.21 -0.10
C LYS A 174 -6.03 -13.74 0.89
N TYR A 175 -5.89 -14.98 1.38
CA TYR A 175 -6.76 -15.51 2.43
C TYR A 175 -6.48 -14.83 3.78
N LEU A 176 -5.21 -14.78 4.19
CA LEU A 176 -4.78 -14.23 5.48
C LEU A 176 -5.18 -12.75 5.63
N HIS A 177 -5.00 -11.96 4.56
CA HIS A 177 -5.32 -10.53 4.55
C HIS A 177 -6.64 -10.15 3.89
N ARG A 178 -7.45 -11.14 3.47
CA ARG A 178 -8.80 -10.94 2.90
C ARG A 178 -8.82 -10.04 1.66
N PHE A 179 -7.89 -10.26 0.74
CA PHE A 179 -7.80 -9.48 -0.51
C PHE A 179 -8.85 -9.85 -1.56
N TYR A 180 -9.56 -10.97 -1.41
CA TYR A 180 -10.64 -11.31 -2.33
C TYR A 180 -11.81 -10.35 -2.16
N ARG A 181 -12.35 -9.86 -3.28
CA ARG A 181 -13.52 -8.98 -3.26
C ARG A 181 -14.73 -9.79 -2.85
N THR A 182 -15.37 -9.37 -1.76
CA THR A 182 -16.62 -9.97 -1.28
C THR A 182 -17.81 -9.22 -1.86
N LEU A 183 -18.99 -9.84 -1.97
CA LEU A 183 -20.17 -9.10 -2.44
C LEU A 183 -20.58 -8.00 -1.45
N ILE A 184 -20.29 -8.18 -0.15
CA ILE A 184 -20.41 -7.10 0.85
C ILE A 184 -19.53 -5.90 0.45
N SER A 185 -18.27 -6.16 0.08
CA SER A 185 -17.34 -5.10 -0.36
C SER A 185 -17.84 -4.43 -1.64
N LEU A 186 -18.36 -5.18 -2.60
CA LEU A 186 -18.89 -4.64 -3.85
C LEU A 186 -20.15 -3.80 -3.62
N ARG A 187 -21.06 -4.25 -2.75
CA ARG A 187 -22.26 -3.51 -2.35
C ARG A 187 -21.90 -2.20 -1.66
N LYS A 188 -20.94 -2.21 -0.74
CA LYS A 188 -20.42 -1.00 -0.09
C LYS A 188 -19.77 -0.01 -1.06
N MET A 189 -19.26 -0.50 -2.20
CA MET A 189 -18.70 0.34 -3.26
C MET A 189 -19.76 0.84 -4.26
N GLY A 190 -21.03 0.46 -4.11
CA GLY A 190 -22.09 0.77 -5.07
C GLY A 190 -21.94 0.04 -6.41
N LEU A 191 -21.16 -1.04 -6.46
CA LEU A 191 -20.93 -1.83 -7.68
C LEU A 191 -21.94 -2.98 -7.84
N ARG A 192 -22.73 -3.27 -6.80
CA ARG A 192 -23.82 -4.26 -6.81
C ARG A 192 -24.92 -3.86 -5.84
N GLU A 193 -26.15 -4.23 -6.19
CA GLU A 193 -27.34 -3.98 -5.38
C GLU A 193 -27.43 -4.91 -4.17
N THR A 194 -27.08 -6.19 -4.35
CA THR A 194 -27.21 -7.24 -3.32
C THR A 194 -25.85 -7.75 -2.86
N ASP A 195 -25.80 -8.18 -1.60
CA ASP A 195 -24.65 -8.86 -0.97
C ASP A 195 -24.92 -10.35 -0.72
N GLU A 196 -25.96 -10.90 -1.33
CA GLU A 196 -26.34 -12.32 -1.20
C GLU A 196 -25.29 -13.24 -1.82
N CYS A 197 -24.90 -14.28 -1.08
CA CYS A 197 -23.92 -15.25 -1.56
C CYS A 197 -24.38 -15.96 -2.84
N TRP A 198 -23.57 -15.88 -3.90
CA TRP A 198 -23.85 -16.54 -5.18
C TRP A 198 -23.90 -18.08 -5.10
N ARG A 199 -23.45 -18.69 -3.99
CA ARG A 199 -23.53 -20.13 -3.77
C ARG A 199 -24.83 -20.55 -3.09
N CYS A 200 -25.25 -19.84 -2.03
CA CYS A 200 -26.40 -20.25 -1.22
C CYS A 200 -27.63 -19.35 -1.32
N GLY A 201 -27.50 -18.16 -1.91
CA GLY A 201 -28.61 -17.25 -2.22
C GLY A 201 -29.29 -16.59 -1.03
N SER A 202 -28.69 -16.59 0.17
CA SER A 202 -29.38 -16.13 1.39
C SER A 202 -28.54 -15.34 2.37
N ALA A 203 -27.29 -15.75 2.62
CA ALA A 203 -26.43 -15.10 3.59
C ALA A 203 -25.63 -13.94 2.94
N SER A 204 -25.39 -12.89 3.74
CA SER A 204 -24.45 -11.83 3.39
C SER A 204 -23.06 -12.43 3.13
N ALA A 205 -22.55 -12.23 1.91
CA ALA A 205 -21.39 -12.93 1.37
C ALA A 205 -20.07 -12.39 1.92
N SER A 206 -19.89 -12.46 3.24
CA SER A 206 -18.64 -12.10 3.92
C SER A 206 -17.50 -13.02 3.49
N PHE A 207 -16.26 -12.59 3.74
CA PHE A 207 -15.09 -13.40 3.39
C PHE A 207 -15.13 -14.78 4.06
N LEU A 208 -15.40 -14.83 5.37
CA LEU A 208 -15.55 -16.10 6.09
C LEU A 208 -16.67 -16.97 5.50
N HIS A 209 -17.79 -16.37 5.09
CA HIS A 209 -18.90 -17.12 4.48
C HIS A 209 -18.49 -17.78 3.17
N ILE A 210 -18.00 -16.98 2.21
CA ILE A 210 -17.65 -17.48 0.87
C ILE A 210 -16.45 -18.43 0.88
N ALA A 211 -15.57 -18.30 1.89
CA ALA A 211 -14.37 -19.13 2.03
C ALA A 211 -14.59 -20.38 2.90
N TRP A 212 -15.52 -20.37 3.85
CA TRP A 212 -15.64 -21.44 4.85
C TRP A 212 -17.07 -21.77 5.26
N SER A 213 -17.84 -20.81 5.78
CA SER A 213 -19.11 -21.11 6.47
C SER A 213 -20.32 -21.26 5.55
N CYS A 214 -20.17 -21.11 4.24
CA CYS A 214 -21.24 -21.36 3.29
C CYS A 214 -21.74 -22.82 3.37
N PRO A 215 -23.05 -23.07 3.53
CA PRO A 215 -23.60 -24.43 3.61
C PRO A 215 -23.25 -25.30 2.40
N ARG A 216 -23.21 -24.69 1.20
CA ARG A 216 -22.82 -25.36 -0.05
C ARG A 216 -21.33 -25.71 -0.12
N LEU A 217 -20.50 -25.11 0.74
CA LEU A 217 -19.06 -25.35 0.81
C LEU A 217 -18.68 -26.32 1.94
N LYS A 218 -19.59 -26.60 2.89
CA LYS A 218 -19.31 -27.46 4.05
C LYS A 218 -18.84 -28.86 3.63
N GLY A 219 -19.55 -29.50 2.69
CA GLY A 219 -19.18 -30.84 2.21
C GLY A 219 -17.80 -30.89 1.54
N TYR A 220 -17.42 -29.82 0.83
CA TYR A 220 -16.10 -29.70 0.23
C TYR A 220 -15.00 -29.70 1.28
N TRP A 221 -15.11 -28.84 2.31
CA TRP A 221 -14.11 -28.80 3.38
C TRP A 221 -14.06 -30.11 4.17
N SER A 222 -15.22 -30.73 4.47
CA SER A 222 -15.25 -32.03 5.13
C SER A 222 -14.45 -33.09 4.37
N GLN A 223 -14.64 -33.21 3.05
CA GLN A 223 -13.90 -34.16 2.23
C GLN A 223 -12.40 -33.85 2.18
N ILE A 224 -12.03 -32.57 2.00
CA ILE A 224 -10.62 -32.14 2.01
C ILE A 224 -9.93 -32.54 3.31
N PHE A 225 -10.56 -32.26 4.46
CA PHE A 225 -9.96 -32.58 5.75
C PHE A 225 -9.83 -34.08 5.98
N VAL A 226 -10.81 -34.89 5.56
CA VAL A 226 -10.68 -36.36 5.61
C VAL A 226 -9.46 -36.82 4.81
N SER A 227 -9.32 -36.35 3.57
CA SER A 227 -8.18 -36.74 2.72
C SER A 227 -6.84 -36.23 3.25
N VAL A 228 -6.76 -34.97 3.71
CA VAL A 228 -5.53 -34.40 4.26
C VAL A 228 -5.10 -35.16 5.52
N ASN A 229 -6.04 -35.43 6.44
CA ASN A 229 -5.78 -36.20 7.65
C ASN A 229 -5.24 -37.60 7.36
N GLN A 230 -5.83 -38.30 6.37
CA GLN A 230 -5.35 -39.61 5.92
C GLN A 230 -3.92 -39.56 5.35
N ILE A 231 -3.62 -38.56 4.51
CA ILE A 231 -2.30 -38.42 3.87
C ILE A 231 -1.21 -38.05 4.89
N VAL A 232 -1.54 -37.16 5.82
CA VAL A 232 -0.58 -36.59 6.78
C VAL A 232 -0.47 -37.47 8.04
N GLY A 233 -1.38 -38.45 8.23
CA GLY A 233 -1.41 -39.31 9.40
C GLY A 233 -1.87 -38.58 10.66
N ARG A 234 -2.79 -37.63 10.52
CA ARG A 234 -3.31 -36.78 11.61
C ARG A 234 -4.83 -36.90 11.72
N SER A 235 -5.36 -36.41 12.83
CA SER A 235 -6.81 -36.37 13.10
C SER A 235 -7.25 -34.95 13.45
N ASP A 236 -6.87 -33.98 12.63
CA ASP A 236 -7.20 -32.59 12.88
C ASP A 236 -8.68 -32.30 12.61
N VAL A 237 -9.32 -31.55 13.52
CA VAL A 237 -10.71 -31.11 13.36
C VAL A 237 -10.77 -29.93 12.39
N PRO A 238 -11.69 -29.93 11.40
CA PRO A 238 -11.84 -28.80 10.48
C PRO A 238 -12.19 -27.51 11.24
N SER A 239 -11.29 -26.53 11.19
CA SER A 239 -11.50 -25.19 11.73
C SER A 239 -11.07 -24.13 10.72
N PRO A 240 -11.65 -22.92 10.74
CA PRO A 240 -11.20 -21.85 9.85
C PRO A 240 -9.74 -21.44 10.11
N LEU A 241 -9.28 -21.53 11.36
CA LEU A 241 -7.90 -21.25 11.74
C LEU A 241 -6.92 -22.21 11.04
N LEU A 242 -7.23 -23.52 11.04
CA LEU A 242 -6.44 -24.51 10.32
C LEU A 242 -6.65 -24.41 8.81
N GLY A 243 -7.90 -24.42 8.36
CA GLY A 243 -8.28 -24.54 6.97
C GLY A 243 -8.06 -23.29 6.12
N LEU A 244 -8.22 -22.08 6.68
CA LEU A 244 -8.01 -20.81 5.97
C LEU A 244 -6.65 -20.20 6.30
N LEU A 245 -6.28 -20.15 7.58
CA LEU A 245 -5.04 -19.50 8.04
C LEU A 245 -3.85 -20.45 8.10
N GLY A 246 -4.06 -21.77 8.05
CA GLY A 246 -2.98 -22.74 7.96
C GLY A 246 -2.24 -22.95 9.28
N TYR A 247 -2.82 -22.57 10.42
CA TYR A 247 -2.20 -22.81 11.72
C TYR A 247 -2.26 -24.30 12.06
N VAL A 248 -1.11 -24.97 12.08
CA VAL A 248 -0.97 -26.38 12.47
C VAL A 248 -0.11 -26.45 13.73
N LYS A 249 -0.68 -26.95 14.82
CA LYS A 249 0.01 -27.05 16.10
C LYS A 249 0.93 -28.28 16.13
N ASP A 250 2.07 -28.18 16.82
CA ASP A 250 2.94 -29.30 17.23
C ASP A 250 3.20 -30.32 16.10
N THR A 251 3.73 -29.84 14.97
CA THR A 251 3.93 -30.67 13.77
C THR A 251 5.36 -30.54 13.23
N PRO A 252 6.04 -31.67 12.90
CA PRO A 252 7.36 -31.65 12.27
C PRO A 252 7.36 -30.81 10.97
N PRO A 253 8.46 -30.12 10.63
CA PRO A 253 8.50 -29.20 9.49
C PRO A 253 8.07 -29.83 8.14
N THR A 254 8.45 -31.09 7.89
CA THR A 254 8.10 -31.83 6.66
C THR A 254 6.60 -32.09 6.56
N VAL A 255 6.01 -32.60 7.64
CA VAL A 255 4.57 -32.89 7.77
C VAL A 255 3.77 -31.59 7.71
N ARG A 256 4.23 -30.54 8.39
CA ARG A 256 3.64 -29.20 8.37
C ARG A 256 3.58 -28.64 6.95
N ARG A 257 4.70 -28.72 6.22
CA ARG A 257 4.79 -28.23 4.85
C ARG A 257 3.83 -28.99 3.92
N LEU A 258 3.79 -30.32 4.02
CA LEU A 258 2.86 -31.13 3.23
C LEU A 258 1.40 -30.77 3.54
N HIS A 259 1.04 -30.72 4.83
CA HIS A 259 -0.30 -30.37 5.29
C HIS A 259 -0.73 -29.00 4.75
N ALA A 260 0.13 -27.99 4.90
CA ALA A 260 -0.17 -26.65 4.45
C ALA A 260 -0.23 -26.54 2.90
N LEU A 261 0.60 -27.27 2.16
CA LEU A 261 0.51 -27.36 0.70
C LEU A 261 -0.83 -27.96 0.24
N LEU A 262 -1.27 -29.06 0.85
CA LEU A 262 -2.56 -29.69 0.54
C LEU A 262 -3.72 -28.72 0.76
N LEU A 263 -3.72 -28.01 1.89
CA LEU A 263 -4.72 -26.98 2.17
C LEU A 263 -4.62 -25.79 1.20
N LEU A 264 -3.43 -25.43 0.71
CA LEU A 264 -3.28 -24.38 -0.30
C LEU A 264 -3.90 -24.77 -1.64
N PHE A 265 -3.74 -26.02 -2.07
CA PHE A 265 -4.40 -26.51 -3.27
C PHE A 265 -5.93 -26.49 -3.10
N ALA A 266 -6.42 -26.85 -1.91
CA ALA A 266 -7.84 -26.73 -1.59
C ALA A 266 -8.31 -25.27 -1.62
N LYS A 267 -7.56 -24.34 -1.02
CA LYS A 267 -7.84 -22.89 -1.07
C LYS A 267 -7.84 -22.36 -2.50
N ARG A 268 -6.89 -22.79 -3.34
CA ARG A 268 -6.79 -22.37 -4.74
C ARG A 268 -8.08 -22.67 -5.50
N ARG A 269 -8.64 -23.87 -5.31
CA ARG A 269 -9.90 -24.26 -5.96
C ARG A 269 -11.05 -23.36 -5.54
N VAL A 270 -11.18 -23.05 -4.25
CA VAL A 270 -12.21 -22.12 -3.75
C VAL A 270 -11.95 -20.71 -4.28
N GLY A 271 -10.71 -20.23 -4.20
CA GLY A 271 -10.28 -18.89 -4.61
C GLY A 271 -10.48 -18.56 -6.08
N ASN A 272 -10.38 -19.56 -6.97
CA ASN A 272 -10.69 -19.39 -8.40
C ASN A 272 -12.15 -18.99 -8.65
N HIS A 273 -13.05 -19.24 -7.70
CA HIS A 273 -14.45 -18.82 -7.78
C HIS A 273 -14.72 -17.51 -6.99
N LEU A 274 -13.69 -16.91 -6.38
CA LEU A 274 -13.78 -15.64 -5.64
C LEU A 274 -13.18 -14.46 -6.42
N GLY A 275 -12.52 -14.73 -7.55
CA GLY A 275 -11.75 -13.77 -8.35
C GLY A 275 -12.47 -13.32 -9.61
#